data_AF-A0A087TQY8-F1
#
_entry.id   AF-A0A087TQY8-F1
#
_cell.length_a   1.000
_cell.length_b   1.000
_cell.length_c   1.000
_cell.angle_alpha   90.00
_cell.angle_beta   90.00
_cell.angle_gamma   90.00
#
_symmetry.space_group_name_H-M   'P 1'
#
loop_
_entity.id
_entity.type
_entity.pdbx_description
1 polymer ?
#
loop_
_entity_poly.entity_id
_entity_poly.type
_entity_poly.pdbx_seq_one_letter_code
_entity_poly.pdbx_strand_id
1 'polypeptide(L)'
;MLRLQKLLEDVSTGEESIDETDNESDNEFFSSHDTDSEIEMDSENEIENDIYCFMGKDKKTKWSKEKPKTDVRTPAHNIITKLPGNIGKAKYVQTPNESWELLLSEQMLLKVVSYTNIYIASISDNFQRERDARYTNLIEIRAFVGLLYFGGVHKSSHVNVRDLWATDGTGLEIFHKTMSYKRFLFLSRCLRFDDIGTRVIRKQSDKLAPIREFFEDFVNNCQKYYTVGEFITIDEKLEAFRGRCSFRQYIPNKPAKYGIKVFALVDARTFYTWNLEIYPGLQPQGPYCVKNTPDEIVKRLCQNLYGSGRNITTDNWYTSYNLAKDLLKKKITIVGTIRKNKRELPAEFVSGKNREVFSSIFGFQKDTTLVSYVPKKNKCVNLLSTMHHDNAIDNETGECKKPEIVTFYNLTKGAVDVVDEMSASYSTSRISKRWPMAVFFSVLNTAAINARILILSSKNPPKSYKTTLAELKIPIIAALEAVDADMIAKVWDEFDYRTDMCRASEGGRIEHL
;
A
#
# COMPACT_ATOMS: atom_id res chain seq x y z
N MET A 1 -3.72 21.57 2.10
CA MET A 1 -5.17 21.50 2.35
C MET A 1 -5.94 21.80 1.07
N LEU A 2 -6.09 23.05 0.62
CA LEU A 2 -6.80 23.39 -0.64
C LEU A 2 -6.20 22.79 -1.93
N ARG A 3 -4.87 22.64 -2.03
CA ARG A 3 -4.23 21.98 -3.19
C ARG A 3 -4.26 20.44 -3.14
N LEU A 4 -4.51 19.87 -1.96
CA LEU A 4 -4.75 18.42 -1.78
C LEU A 4 -6.19 18.07 -2.20
N GLN A 5 -7.15 18.97 -1.97
CA GLN A 5 -8.50 18.90 -2.54
C GLN A 5 -8.46 18.98 -4.07
N LYS A 6 -7.60 19.81 -4.66
CA LYS A 6 -7.44 19.88 -6.12
C LYS A 6 -6.79 18.64 -6.74
N LEU A 7 -5.85 17.99 -6.05
CA LEU A 7 -5.32 16.68 -6.43
C LEU A 7 -6.37 15.56 -6.30
N LEU A 8 -7.28 15.64 -5.33
CA LEU A 8 -8.43 14.75 -5.22
C LEU A 8 -9.44 14.95 -6.37
N GLU A 9 -9.57 16.18 -6.88
CA GLU A 9 -10.37 16.50 -8.08
C GLU A 9 -9.70 16.02 -9.38
N ASP A 10 -8.38 16.12 -9.51
CA ASP A 10 -7.65 15.62 -10.70
C ASP A 10 -7.55 14.09 -10.73
N VAL A 11 -7.49 13.41 -9.57
CA VAL A 11 -7.70 11.95 -9.47
C VAL A 11 -9.17 11.58 -9.74
N SER A 12 -10.12 12.49 -9.50
CA SER A 12 -11.53 12.31 -9.86
C SER A 12 -11.81 12.50 -11.36
N THR A 13 -10.93 13.17 -12.12
CA THR A 13 -11.07 13.33 -13.59
C THR A 13 -10.36 12.25 -14.39
N GLY A 14 -9.48 11.46 -13.74
CA GLY A 14 -9.08 10.14 -14.21
C GLY A 14 -10.21 9.14 -14.06
N GLU A 15 -11.30 9.33 -14.84
CA GLU A 15 -12.35 8.33 -14.99
C GLU A 15 -11.72 7.06 -15.58
N GLU A 16 -11.32 6.12 -14.73
CA GLU A 16 -11.15 4.75 -15.15
C GLU A 16 -12.48 4.29 -15.76
N SER A 17 -12.49 4.16 -17.08
CA SER A 17 -13.46 3.35 -17.78
C SER A 17 -13.45 1.99 -17.11
N ILE A 18 -14.53 1.69 -16.36
CA ILE A 18 -14.86 0.34 -15.92
C ILE A 18 -15.21 -0.44 -17.19
N ASP A 19 -14.16 -0.84 -17.91
CA ASP A 19 -14.23 -1.76 -19.02
C ASP A 19 -14.23 -3.18 -18.45
N GLU A 20 -15.39 -3.80 -18.66
CA GLU A 20 -15.70 -5.17 -18.35
C GLU A 20 -14.83 -6.06 -19.24
N THR A 21 -13.84 -6.71 -18.65
CA THR A 21 -13.34 -7.99 -19.17
C THR A 21 -13.25 -8.98 -18.01
N ASP A 22 -14.33 -9.74 -17.84
CA ASP A 22 -14.33 -11.01 -17.11
C ASP A 22 -13.37 -11.95 -17.85
N ASN A 23 -12.11 -12.01 -17.43
CA ASN A 23 -11.17 -13.03 -17.85
C ASN A 23 -10.18 -13.31 -16.73
N GLU A 24 -10.61 -14.06 -15.72
CA GLU A 24 -9.69 -14.92 -14.99
C GLU A 24 -10.28 -16.33 -14.89
N SER A 25 -9.61 -17.22 -15.61
CA SER A 25 -9.69 -18.66 -15.50
C SER A 25 -9.06 -19.09 -14.18
N ASP A 26 -9.87 -19.39 -13.17
CA ASP A 26 -9.44 -20.19 -12.04
C ASP A 26 -10.28 -21.47 -11.99
N ASN A 27 -9.59 -22.59 -12.17
CA ASN A 27 -10.10 -23.93 -12.00
C ASN A 27 -10.56 -24.13 -10.55
N GLU A 28 -11.86 -23.97 -10.29
CA GLU A 28 -12.48 -24.42 -9.06
C GLU A 28 -12.61 -25.95 -9.07
N PHE A 29 -11.94 -26.58 -8.11
CA PHE A 29 -12.04 -28.01 -7.83
C PHE A 29 -13.39 -28.27 -7.16
N PHE A 30 -14.34 -28.84 -7.92
CA PHE A 30 -15.64 -29.29 -7.41
C PHE A 30 -15.47 -30.51 -6.49
N SER A 31 -16.09 -30.45 -5.31
CA SER A 31 -16.39 -31.64 -4.50
C SER A 31 -17.92 -31.73 -4.39
N SER A 32 -18.51 -32.64 -5.15
CA SER A 32 -19.93 -32.98 -5.11
C SER A 32 -20.22 -33.91 -3.93
N HIS A 33 -21.22 -33.56 -3.13
CA HIS A 33 -22.09 -34.54 -2.48
C HIS A 33 -23.47 -33.91 -2.31
N ASP A 34 -24.36 -34.29 -3.23
CA ASP A 34 -25.79 -34.14 -3.12
C ASP A 34 -26.30 -35.12 -2.06
N THR A 35 -27.18 -34.64 -1.19
CA THR A 35 -28.19 -35.51 -0.58
C THR A 35 -29.45 -34.69 -0.38
N ASP A 36 -30.42 -34.98 -1.26
CA ASP A 36 -31.80 -34.53 -1.17
C ASP A 36 -32.40 -34.88 0.19
N SER A 37 -33.13 -33.93 0.76
CA SER A 37 -34.25 -34.24 1.64
C SER A 37 -35.25 -33.08 1.55
N GLU A 38 -36.35 -33.37 0.86
CA GLU A 38 -37.56 -32.57 0.80
C GLU A 38 -38.20 -32.49 2.19
N ILE A 39 -38.52 -31.28 2.64
CA ILE A 39 -39.50 -31.06 3.70
C ILE A 39 -40.38 -29.89 3.25
N GLU A 40 -41.63 -30.21 2.93
CA GLU A 40 -42.73 -29.26 2.71
C GLU A 40 -43.27 -28.70 4.03
N MET A 41 -44.00 -27.58 3.89
CA MET A 41 -44.86 -26.87 4.87
C MET A 41 -44.16 -25.88 5.82
N ASP A 42 -44.40 -24.59 5.65
CA ASP A 42 -45.65 -23.94 6.08
C ASP A 42 -45.76 -22.52 5.46
N SER A 43 -46.80 -22.27 4.67
CA SER A 43 -46.89 -21.19 3.70
C SER A 43 -47.98 -20.17 4.02
N GLU A 44 -47.99 -19.58 5.23
CA GLU A 44 -48.96 -18.53 5.56
C GLU A 44 -48.40 -17.30 6.31
N ASN A 45 -47.10 -17.24 6.63
CA ASN A 45 -46.48 -16.07 7.31
C ASN A 45 -45.45 -15.29 6.47
N GLU A 46 -45.21 -15.65 5.20
CA GLU A 46 -44.19 -14.99 4.36
C GLU A 46 -44.69 -13.74 3.60
N ILE A 47 -46.00 -13.57 3.42
CA ILE A 47 -46.54 -12.59 2.45
C ILE A 47 -46.49 -11.14 2.97
N GLU A 48 -46.55 -10.88 4.28
CA GLU A 48 -46.50 -9.50 4.81
C GLU A 48 -45.08 -8.90 4.89
N ASN A 49 -44.03 -9.73 4.94
CA ASN A 49 -42.64 -9.25 5.10
C ASN A 49 -41.98 -8.81 3.77
N ASP A 50 -42.47 -9.25 2.62
CA ASP A 50 -41.85 -8.98 1.31
C ASP A 50 -42.08 -7.53 0.81
N ILE A 51 -43.07 -6.81 1.35
CA ILE A 51 -43.34 -5.43 0.94
C ILE A 51 -42.24 -4.48 1.45
N TYR A 52 -41.70 -4.71 2.64
CA TYR A 52 -40.83 -3.76 3.35
C TYR A 52 -39.33 -4.07 3.26
N CYS A 53 -38.94 -5.22 2.71
CA CYS A 53 -37.54 -5.61 2.58
C CYS A 53 -37.15 -6.02 1.16
N PHE A 54 -35.86 -5.96 0.86
CA PHE A 54 -35.23 -6.61 -0.28
C PHE A 54 -34.62 -7.93 0.18
N MET A 55 -34.76 -8.98 -0.64
CA MET A 55 -34.20 -10.30 -0.37
C MET A 55 -32.87 -10.49 -1.12
N GLY A 56 -31.84 -10.94 -0.41
CA GLY A 56 -30.60 -11.39 -1.04
C GLY A 56 -30.84 -12.60 -1.94
N LYS A 57 -29.96 -12.80 -2.94
CA LYS A 57 -30.00 -13.98 -3.83
C LYS A 57 -29.84 -15.31 -3.07
N ASP A 58 -29.29 -15.27 -1.87
CA ASP A 58 -29.19 -16.40 -0.95
C ASP A 58 -30.53 -16.80 -0.29
N LYS A 59 -31.60 -16.01 -0.50
CA LYS A 59 -32.92 -16.18 0.13
C LYS A 59 -32.89 -16.15 1.66
N LYS A 60 -31.82 -15.61 2.26
CA LYS A 60 -31.61 -15.56 3.71
C LYS A 60 -31.33 -14.15 4.21
N THR A 61 -30.51 -13.40 3.47
CA THR A 61 -30.12 -12.05 3.88
C THR A 61 -31.23 -11.08 3.52
N LYS A 62 -31.85 -10.47 4.53
CA LYS A 62 -32.91 -9.44 4.36
C LYS A 62 -32.34 -8.03 4.56
N TRP A 63 -32.77 -7.10 3.73
CA TRP A 63 -32.42 -5.68 3.79
C TRP A 63 -33.67 -4.83 3.85
N SER A 64 -33.88 -4.06 4.93
CA SER A 64 -35.00 -3.14 5.05
C SER A 64 -34.90 -2.03 3.99
N LYS A 65 -36.03 -1.66 3.38
CA LYS A 65 -36.12 -0.48 2.49
C LYS A 65 -36.07 0.83 3.25
N GLU A 66 -36.50 0.80 4.51
CA GLU A 66 -36.50 1.95 5.41
C GLU A 66 -35.28 1.94 6.33
N LYS A 67 -34.75 3.12 6.61
CA LYS A 67 -33.67 3.29 7.59
C LYS A 67 -34.16 2.89 9.00
N PRO A 68 -33.29 2.38 9.87
CA PRO A 68 -33.66 2.06 11.25
C PRO A 68 -34.21 3.30 11.98
N LYS A 69 -35.30 3.13 12.75
CA LYS A 69 -35.85 4.20 13.60
C LYS A 69 -34.85 4.53 14.71
N THR A 70 -34.40 5.78 14.76
CA THR A 70 -33.52 6.31 15.83
C THR A 70 -34.35 6.66 17.07
N ASP A 71 -35.00 5.67 17.69
CA ASP A 71 -35.77 5.85 18.93
C ASP A 71 -34.88 5.83 20.18
N VAL A 72 -33.56 5.73 20.01
CA VAL A 72 -32.54 5.70 21.05
C VAL A 72 -31.37 6.58 20.61
N ARG A 73 -30.68 7.22 21.57
CA ARG A 73 -29.42 7.95 21.31
C ARG A 73 -28.50 7.10 20.43
N THR A 74 -28.16 7.60 19.24
CA THR A 74 -27.27 6.90 18.29
C THR A 74 -26.01 6.44 19.02
N PRO A 75 -25.71 5.12 19.05
CA PRO A 75 -24.48 4.64 19.65
C PRO A 75 -23.29 5.31 18.97
N ALA A 76 -22.38 5.86 19.76
CA ALA A 76 -21.12 6.39 19.24
C ALA A 76 -20.29 5.21 18.70
N HIS A 77 -20.32 5.04 17.38
CA HIS A 77 -19.46 4.11 16.64
C HIS A 77 -18.16 4.84 16.27
N ASN A 78 -17.14 4.06 15.89
CA ASN A 78 -15.85 4.60 15.46
C ASN A 78 -15.15 5.55 16.46
N ILE A 79 -15.33 5.32 17.77
CA ILE A 79 -14.63 6.09 18.80
C ILE A 79 -13.15 5.70 18.81
N ILE A 80 -12.30 6.61 18.37
CA ILE A 80 -10.86 6.42 18.31
C ILE A 80 -10.26 6.67 19.69
N THR A 81 -9.73 5.61 20.30
CA THR A 81 -9.10 5.66 21.63
C THR A 81 -7.63 6.05 21.59
N LYS A 82 -6.96 5.83 20.45
CA LYS A 82 -5.55 6.20 20.22
C LYS A 82 -5.45 7.18 19.07
N LEU A 83 -5.08 8.43 19.38
CA LEU A 83 -4.92 9.50 18.41
C LEU A 83 -3.81 9.17 17.38
N PRO A 84 -3.97 9.60 16.12
CA PRO A 84 -2.97 9.41 15.09
C PRO A 84 -1.68 10.17 15.37
N GLY A 85 -0.58 9.66 14.81
CA GLY A 85 0.73 10.31 14.81
C GLY A 85 1.84 9.48 15.45
N ASN A 86 2.96 10.15 15.70
CA ASN A 86 4.17 9.50 16.16
C ASN A 86 4.04 8.90 17.57
N ILE A 87 4.59 7.71 17.75
CA ILE A 87 4.65 7.01 19.04
C ILE A 87 6.07 6.54 19.37
N GLY A 88 6.32 6.27 20.65
CA GLY A 88 7.63 5.86 21.13
C GLY A 88 8.73 6.88 20.76
N LYS A 89 9.84 6.38 20.20
CA LYS A 89 11.00 7.19 19.79
C LYS A 89 10.68 8.19 18.68
N ALA A 90 9.68 7.91 17.83
CA ALA A 90 9.32 8.81 16.74
C ALA A 90 8.77 10.17 17.22
N LYS A 91 8.36 10.30 18.49
CA LYS A 91 7.93 11.60 19.04
C LYS A 91 9.05 12.64 19.10
N TYR A 92 10.31 12.19 19.04
CA TYR A 92 11.49 13.01 19.28
C TYR A 92 12.41 13.11 18.06
N VAL A 93 12.01 12.59 16.91
CA VAL A 93 12.80 12.73 15.68
C VAL A 93 12.87 14.20 15.28
N GLN A 94 14.08 14.64 14.93
CA GLN A 94 14.40 16.00 14.51
C GLN A 94 14.97 16.03 13.10
N THR A 95 15.54 14.91 12.64
CA THR A 95 16.13 14.82 11.30
C THR A 95 15.46 13.75 10.44
N PRO A 96 15.53 13.88 9.10
CA PRO A 96 15.11 12.82 8.19
C PRO A 96 15.86 11.50 8.42
N ASN A 97 17.15 11.56 8.76
CA ASN A 97 17.96 10.36 9.01
C ASN A 97 17.48 9.61 10.25
N GLU A 98 17.21 10.30 11.36
CA GLU A 98 16.64 9.67 12.56
C GLU A 98 15.31 8.97 12.27
N SER A 99 14.44 9.61 11.47
CA SER A 99 13.17 9.03 11.07
C SER A 99 13.35 7.78 10.21
N TRP A 100 14.34 7.79 9.32
CA TRP A 100 14.69 6.65 8.48
C TRP A 100 15.29 5.49 9.29
N GLU A 101 16.19 5.78 10.23
CA GLU A 101 16.83 4.79 11.11
C GLU A 101 15.84 4.12 12.08
N LEU A 102 14.70 4.75 12.38
CA LEU A 102 13.62 4.06 13.09
C LEU A 102 13.01 2.94 12.24
N LEU A 103 12.88 3.13 10.94
CA LEU A 103 12.25 2.17 10.02
C LEU A 103 13.24 1.09 9.57
N LEU A 104 14.45 1.51 9.20
CA LEU A 104 15.56 0.66 8.81
C LEU A 104 16.66 0.77 9.85
N SER A 105 16.45 0.05 10.96
CA SER A 105 17.35 0.12 12.12
C SER A 105 18.77 -0.35 11.80
N GLU A 106 19.72 0.17 12.56
CA GLU A 106 21.11 -0.28 12.51
C GLU A 106 21.24 -1.79 12.64
N GLN A 107 20.46 -2.42 13.53
CA GLN A 107 20.47 -3.87 13.72
C GLN A 107 20.06 -4.62 12.44
N MET A 108 19.09 -4.10 11.68
CA MET A 108 18.69 -4.70 10.41
C MET A 108 19.83 -4.62 9.39
N LEU A 109 20.49 -3.46 9.30
CA LEU A 109 21.63 -3.29 8.40
C LEU A 109 22.84 -4.13 8.81
N LEU A 110 23.09 -4.31 10.11
CA LEU A 110 24.12 -5.21 10.62
C LEU A 110 23.85 -6.68 10.25
N LYS A 111 22.57 -7.12 10.30
CA LYS A 111 22.19 -8.45 9.76
C LYS A 111 22.49 -8.55 8.27
N VAL A 112 22.13 -7.53 7.48
CA VAL A 112 22.45 -7.48 6.04
C VAL A 112 23.96 -7.55 5.79
N VAL A 113 24.78 -6.83 6.55
CA VAL A 113 26.25 -6.92 6.50
C VAL A 113 26.72 -8.34 6.76
N SER A 114 26.26 -8.95 7.87
CA SER A 114 26.62 -10.32 8.26
C SER A 114 26.29 -11.33 7.16
N TYR A 115 25.04 -11.37 6.71
CA TYR A 115 24.58 -12.30 5.68
C TYR A 115 25.26 -12.07 4.33
N THR A 116 25.57 -10.82 3.99
CA THR A 116 26.32 -10.48 2.78
C THR A 116 27.75 -11.00 2.88
N ASN A 117 28.41 -10.86 4.03
CA ASN A 117 29.77 -11.36 4.24
C ASN A 117 29.84 -12.90 4.23
N ILE A 118 28.85 -13.60 4.79
CA ILE A 118 28.74 -15.07 4.66
C ILE A 118 28.71 -15.47 3.18
N TYR A 119 27.92 -14.77 2.37
CA TYR A 119 27.87 -15.04 0.94
C TYR A 119 29.17 -14.66 0.21
N ILE A 120 29.79 -13.53 0.54
CA ILE A 120 31.08 -13.15 -0.03
C ILE A 120 32.14 -14.23 0.24
N ALA A 121 32.22 -14.74 1.48
CA ALA A 121 33.12 -15.84 1.84
C ALA A 121 32.83 -17.10 1.01
N SER A 122 31.55 -17.43 0.75
CA SER A 122 31.20 -18.60 -0.07
C SER A 122 31.63 -18.51 -1.54
N ILE A 123 32.00 -17.33 -2.03
CA ILE A 123 32.43 -17.12 -3.42
C ILE A 123 33.85 -16.60 -3.55
N SER A 124 34.58 -16.40 -2.44
CA SER A 124 35.90 -15.74 -2.44
C SER A 124 36.91 -16.48 -3.31
N ASP A 125 36.84 -17.82 -3.34
CA ASP A 125 37.75 -18.67 -4.10
C ASP A 125 37.63 -18.47 -5.62
N ASN A 126 36.54 -17.84 -6.10
CA ASN A 126 36.38 -17.46 -7.50
C ASN A 126 37.20 -16.22 -7.89
N PHE A 127 37.90 -15.59 -6.94
CA PHE A 127 38.63 -14.35 -7.15
C PHE A 127 40.12 -14.56 -6.88
N GLN A 128 40.96 -14.09 -7.80
CA GLN A 128 42.42 -14.22 -7.67
C GLN A 128 43.02 -13.28 -6.61
N ARG A 129 42.34 -12.16 -6.31
CA ARG A 129 42.81 -11.15 -5.37
C ARG A 129 41.79 -11.00 -4.26
N GLU A 130 42.25 -11.08 -3.01
CA GLU A 130 41.42 -10.91 -1.83
C GLU A 130 40.60 -9.62 -1.86
N ARG A 131 41.20 -8.51 -2.33
CA ARG A 131 40.52 -7.20 -2.44
C ARG A 131 39.29 -7.20 -3.33
N ASP A 132 39.22 -8.11 -4.31
CA ASP A 132 38.09 -8.19 -5.26
C ASP A 132 36.87 -8.87 -4.62
N ALA A 133 37.08 -9.64 -3.54
CA ALA A 133 36.04 -10.27 -2.72
C ALA A 133 36.11 -9.80 -1.25
N ARG A 134 36.53 -8.56 -1.00
CA ARG A 134 36.61 -8.03 0.37
C ARG A 134 35.24 -7.99 1.05
N TYR A 135 35.21 -8.27 2.34
CA TYR A 135 34.02 -8.10 3.18
C TYR A 135 33.52 -6.66 3.16
N THR A 136 32.23 -6.50 3.44
CA THR A 136 31.54 -5.23 3.62
C THR A 136 31.36 -4.94 5.10
N ASN A 137 31.01 -3.69 5.42
CA ASN A 137 30.72 -3.23 6.76
C ASN A 137 29.50 -2.31 6.75
N LEU A 138 29.06 -1.87 7.93
CA LEU A 138 27.86 -1.03 8.07
C LEU A 138 27.96 0.27 7.27
N ILE A 139 29.11 0.93 7.30
CA ILE A 139 29.37 2.19 6.58
C ILE A 139 29.20 1.98 5.08
N GLU A 140 29.79 0.92 4.52
CA GLU A 140 29.73 0.64 3.08
C GLU A 140 28.30 0.26 2.64
N ILE A 141 27.53 -0.47 3.47
CA ILE A 141 26.12 -0.76 3.20
C ILE A 141 25.24 0.49 3.30
N ARG A 142 25.47 1.37 4.28
CA ARG A 142 24.78 2.68 4.37
C ARG A 142 25.08 3.53 3.13
N ALA A 143 26.34 3.59 2.70
CA ALA A 143 26.74 4.29 1.48
C ALA A 143 26.09 3.68 0.22
N PHE A 144 26.05 2.35 0.10
CA PHE A 144 25.35 1.65 -0.99
C PHE A 144 23.87 2.04 -1.05
N VAL A 145 23.17 2.03 0.09
CA VAL A 145 21.77 2.45 0.19
C VAL A 145 21.59 3.92 -0.14
N GLY A 146 22.48 4.80 0.34
CA GLY A 146 22.49 6.21 -0.01
C GLY A 146 22.57 6.44 -1.52
N LEU A 147 23.45 5.72 -2.24
CA LEU A 147 23.54 5.79 -3.70
C LEU A 147 22.27 5.31 -4.42
N LEU A 148 21.53 4.35 -3.85
CA LEU A 148 20.23 3.95 -4.39
C LEU A 148 19.20 5.07 -4.28
N TYR A 149 19.13 5.75 -3.12
CA TYR A 149 18.28 6.92 -2.93
C TYR A 149 18.65 8.07 -3.85
N PHE A 150 19.94 8.40 -3.98
CA PHE A 150 20.39 9.39 -4.97
C PHE A 150 19.99 9.02 -6.39
N GLY A 151 20.07 7.74 -6.74
CA GLY A 151 19.58 7.25 -8.03
C GLY A 151 18.10 7.55 -8.26
N GLY A 152 17.27 7.38 -7.22
CA GLY A 152 15.84 7.71 -7.26
C GLY A 152 15.56 9.21 -7.39
N VAL A 153 16.26 10.04 -6.61
CA VAL A 153 16.16 11.52 -6.64
C VAL A 153 16.44 12.07 -8.04
N HIS A 154 17.51 11.58 -8.68
CA HIS A 154 17.88 11.99 -10.03
C HIS A 154 17.06 11.30 -11.13
N LYS A 155 15.95 10.63 -10.79
CA LYS A 155 15.10 9.85 -11.72
C LYS A 155 15.92 8.89 -12.61
N SER A 156 17.00 8.38 -12.05
CA SER A 156 18.06 7.66 -12.75
C SER A 156 18.04 6.16 -12.47
N SER A 157 16.96 5.65 -11.89
CA SER A 157 16.75 4.25 -11.48
C SER A 157 16.87 3.27 -12.65
N HIS A 158 16.47 3.71 -13.85
CA HIS A 158 16.55 2.93 -15.10
C HIS A 158 17.75 3.27 -15.99
N VAL A 159 18.56 4.26 -15.60
CA VAL A 159 19.82 4.59 -16.31
C VAL A 159 20.83 3.48 -16.08
N ASN A 160 21.67 3.22 -17.09
CA ASN A 160 22.75 2.28 -16.96
C ASN A 160 23.69 2.70 -15.82
N VAL A 161 24.00 1.77 -14.91
CA VAL A 161 24.86 2.04 -13.76
C VAL A 161 26.23 2.60 -14.19
N ARG A 162 26.73 2.22 -15.37
CA ARG A 162 27.99 2.75 -15.88
C ARG A 162 27.95 4.25 -16.11
N ASP A 163 26.84 4.77 -16.62
CA ASP A 163 26.69 6.19 -16.97
C ASP A 163 26.68 7.05 -15.71
N LEU A 164 26.08 6.55 -14.61
CA LEU A 164 26.09 7.23 -13.32
C LEU A 164 27.49 7.38 -12.72
N TRP A 165 28.41 6.51 -13.11
CA TRP A 165 29.82 6.53 -12.70
C TRP A 165 30.75 7.14 -13.75
N ALA A 166 30.21 7.71 -14.83
CA ALA A 166 31.03 8.35 -15.86
C ALA A 166 31.79 9.57 -15.29
N THR A 167 33.04 9.74 -15.73
CA THR A 167 33.93 10.83 -15.31
C THR A 167 34.17 11.85 -16.42
N ASP A 168 33.40 11.77 -17.51
CA ASP A 168 33.46 12.64 -18.69
C ASP A 168 32.54 13.88 -18.56
N GLY A 169 32.01 14.13 -17.36
CA GLY A 169 31.06 15.20 -17.08
C GLY A 169 29.58 14.81 -17.21
N THR A 170 29.26 13.59 -17.70
CA THR A 170 27.87 13.11 -17.82
C THR A 170 27.39 12.31 -16.61
N GLY A 171 28.32 11.81 -15.79
CA GLY A 171 28.01 11.04 -14.58
C GLY A 171 27.71 11.92 -13.37
N LEU A 172 27.28 11.27 -12.29
CA LEU A 172 26.99 11.93 -11.02
C LEU A 172 28.19 11.82 -10.09
N GLU A 173 28.84 12.95 -9.79
CA GLU A 173 30.12 12.95 -9.07
C GLU A 173 30.07 12.19 -7.74
N ILE A 174 28.96 12.31 -7.02
CA ILE A 174 28.79 11.65 -5.73
C ILE A 174 28.92 10.13 -5.82
N PHE A 175 28.56 9.51 -6.95
CA PHE A 175 28.60 8.06 -7.11
C PHE A 175 30.04 7.53 -7.09
N HIS A 176 30.91 8.08 -7.95
CA HIS A 176 32.31 7.63 -8.03
C HIS A 176 33.16 8.11 -6.86
N LYS A 177 32.80 9.24 -6.22
CA LYS A 177 33.42 9.71 -4.97
C LYS A 177 33.04 8.85 -3.76
N THR A 178 31.84 8.26 -3.73
CA THR A 178 31.37 7.43 -2.61
C THR A 178 31.90 5.99 -2.69
N MET A 179 31.74 5.33 -3.84
CA MET A 179 32.32 3.99 -4.04
C MET A 179 32.64 3.75 -5.50
N SER A 180 33.57 2.84 -5.79
CA SER A 180 33.88 2.51 -7.18
C SER A 180 32.72 1.77 -7.87
N TYR A 181 32.57 1.97 -9.18
CA TYR A 181 31.60 1.26 -10.02
C TYR A 181 31.66 -0.26 -9.83
N LYS A 182 32.88 -0.82 -9.83
CA LYS A 182 33.11 -2.25 -9.64
C LYS A 182 32.63 -2.72 -8.27
N ARG A 183 32.86 -1.94 -7.21
CA ARG A 183 32.40 -2.28 -5.86
C ARG A 183 30.89 -2.21 -5.74
N PHE A 184 30.24 -1.20 -6.33
CA PHE A 184 28.77 -1.10 -6.35
C PHE A 184 28.13 -2.31 -7.03
N LEU A 185 28.65 -2.73 -8.19
CA LEU A 185 28.16 -3.94 -8.86
C LEU A 185 28.42 -5.21 -8.06
N PHE A 186 29.59 -5.33 -7.44
CA PHE A 186 29.92 -6.46 -6.58
C PHE A 186 28.94 -6.57 -5.40
N LEU A 187 28.69 -5.47 -4.68
CA LEU A 187 27.71 -5.44 -3.58
C LEU A 187 26.29 -5.71 -4.08
N SER A 188 25.89 -5.13 -5.22
CA SER A 188 24.58 -5.39 -5.84
C SER A 188 24.35 -6.89 -6.12
N ARG A 189 25.42 -7.63 -6.47
CA ARG A 189 25.37 -9.09 -6.67
C ARG A 189 25.37 -9.86 -5.33
N CYS A 190 26.15 -9.40 -4.37
CA CYS A 190 26.44 -10.12 -3.13
C CYS A 190 25.43 -9.89 -2.01
N LEU A 191 24.69 -8.77 -2.01
CA LEU A 191 23.75 -8.42 -0.93
C LEU A 191 22.80 -9.58 -0.58
N ARG A 192 22.71 -9.94 0.70
CA ARG A 192 21.81 -10.98 1.25
C ARG A 192 21.04 -10.44 2.45
N PHE A 193 19.88 -11.04 2.69
CA PHE A 193 18.96 -10.70 3.80
C PHE A 193 18.69 -11.89 4.72
N ASP A 194 19.45 -12.97 4.55
CA ASP A 194 19.34 -14.20 5.32
C ASP A 194 20.63 -15.03 5.22
N ASP A 195 20.82 -15.93 6.17
CA ASP A 195 21.92 -16.90 6.13
C ASP A 195 21.67 -17.97 5.05
N ILE A 196 22.61 -18.06 4.10
CA ILE A 196 22.57 -19.04 3.01
C ILE A 196 22.74 -20.49 3.50
N GLY A 197 23.47 -20.72 4.59
CA GLY A 197 23.73 -22.05 5.14
C GLY A 197 22.46 -22.74 5.64
N THR A 198 21.51 -21.97 6.19
CA THR A 198 20.23 -22.48 6.71
C THR A 198 19.07 -22.36 5.72
N ARG A 199 19.27 -21.65 4.60
CA ARG A 199 18.19 -21.29 3.66
C ARG A 199 17.48 -22.50 3.05
N VAL A 200 18.21 -23.59 2.77
CA VAL A 200 17.63 -24.80 2.16
C VAL A 200 16.55 -25.39 3.07
N ILE A 201 16.82 -25.46 4.37
CA ILE A 201 15.88 -25.98 5.38
C ILE A 201 14.69 -25.02 5.51
N ARG A 202 14.94 -23.72 5.67
CA ARG A 202 13.84 -22.73 5.83
C ARG A 202 12.90 -22.67 4.63
N LYS A 203 13.40 -22.91 3.41
CA LYS A 203 12.59 -22.98 2.19
C LYS A 203 11.62 -24.16 2.15
N GLN A 204 11.83 -25.19 2.98
CA GLN A 204 10.90 -26.32 3.06
C GLN A 204 9.54 -25.91 3.64
N SER A 205 9.47 -24.80 4.40
CA SER A 205 8.25 -24.27 4.99
C SER A 205 7.95 -22.81 4.61
N ASP A 206 8.89 -22.08 4.01
CA ASP A 206 8.72 -20.67 3.65
C ASP A 206 9.38 -20.26 2.32
N LYS A 207 8.57 -19.95 1.32
CA LYS A 207 9.01 -19.38 0.04
C LYS A 207 9.68 -18.01 0.19
N LEU A 208 9.39 -17.25 1.25
CA LEU A 208 9.99 -15.93 1.51
C LEU A 208 11.27 -15.99 2.37
N ALA A 209 11.74 -17.18 2.73
CA ALA A 209 12.95 -17.38 3.54
C ALA A 209 14.16 -16.47 3.15
N PRO A 210 14.42 -16.15 1.86
CA PRO A 210 15.51 -15.25 1.46
C PRO A 210 15.43 -13.79 1.96
N ILE A 211 14.29 -13.32 2.46
CA ILE A 211 14.11 -11.93 2.95
C ILE A 211 13.12 -11.79 4.12
N ARG A 212 12.48 -12.89 4.54
CA ARG A 212 11.48 -12.99 5.62
C ARG A 212 11.77 -12.06 6.80
N GLU A 213 12.93 -12.27 7.44
CA GLU A 213 13.32 -11.56 8.66
C GLU A 213 13.45 -10.05 8.41
N PHE A 214 14.17 -9.65 7.36
CA PHE A 214 14.35 -8.24 7.03
C PHE A 214 13.02 -7.53 6.72
N PHE A 215 12.12 -8.20 5.99
CA PHE A 215 10.82 -7.65 5.65
C PHE A 215 9.91 -7.50 6.88
N GLU A 216 9.86 -8.52 7.74
CA GLU A 216 9.05 -8.48 8.96
C GLU A 216 9.60 -7.46 9.98
N ASP A 217 10.92 -7.35 10.12
CA ASP A 217 11.56 -6.31 10.96
C ASP A 217 11.15 -4.90 10.48
N PHE A 218 11.13 -4.66 9.16
CA PHE A 218 10.67 -3.38 8.58
C PHE A 218 9.19 -3.10 8.87
N VAL A 219 8.32 -4.07 8.61
CA VAL A 219 6.87 -3.93 8.85
C VAL A 219 6.57 -3.70 10.33
N ASN A 220 7.26 -4.42 11.22
CA ASN A 220 7.16 -4.23 12.67
C ASN A 220 7.56 -2.80 13.07
N ASN A 221 8.62 -2.24 12.48
CA ASN A 221 9.01 -0.85 12.73
C ASN A 221 7.94 0.15 12.24
N CYS A 222 7.31 -0.09 11.09
CA CYS A 222 6.21 0.76 10.59
C CYS A 222 5.05 0.82 11.60
N GLN A 223 4.70 -0.32 12.22
CA GLN A 223 3.64 -0.36 13.22
C GLN A 223 4.06 0.22 14.58
N LYS A 224 5.33 0.04 14.95
CA LYS A 224 5.88 0.41 16.26
C LYS A 224 5.99 1.92 16.47
N TYR A 225 6.21 2.68 15.40
CA TYR A 225 6.55 4.11 15.49
C TYR A 225 5.43 5.06 15.07
N TYR A 226 4.32 4.54 14.56
CA TYR A 226 3.19 5.36 14.12
C TYR A 226 1.83 4.75 14.49
N THR A 227 0.90 5.60 14.93
CA THR A 227 -0.51 5.26 15.07
C THR A 227 -1.27 5.86 13.89
N VAL A 228 -1.94 5.03 13.08
CA VAL A 228 -2.75 5.50 11.94
C VAL A 228 -3.99 6.27 12.38
N GLY A 229 -4.55 7.05 11.48
CA GLY A 229 -5.78 7.82 11.61
C GLY A 229 -7.03 6.98 11.65
N GLU A 230 -8.14 7.67 11.49
CA GLU A 230 -9.49 7.16 11.58
C GLU A 230 -9.85 6.25 10.40
N PHE A 231 -9.30 6.59 9.24
CA PHE A 231 -9.57 5.96 7.94
C PHE A 231 -8.29 5.34 7.40
N ILE A 232 -8.36 4.07 7.06
CA ILE A 232 -7.27 3.31 6.46
C ILE A 232 -7.78 2.59 5.23
N THR A 233 -6.88 2.31 4.29
CA THR A 233 -7.20 1.66 3.03
C THR A 233 -6.37 0.40 2.89
N ILE A 234 -7.00 -0.67 2.43
CA ILE A 234 -6.32 -1.91 2.06
C ILE A 234 -6.50 -2.15 0.59
N ASP A 235 -5.37 -2.34 -0.08
CA ASP A 235 -5.30 -2.71 -1.48
C ASP A 235 -3.97 -3.43 -1.76
N GLU A 236 -3.75 -3.82 -3.00
CA GLU A 236 -2.48 -4.35 -3.46
C GLU A 236 -1.62 -3.34 -4.22
N LYS A 237 -0.32 -3.55 -4.09
CA LYS A 237 0.70 -3.04 -5.00
C LYS A 237 1.42 -4.17 -5.72
N LEU A 238 1.98 -3.85 -6.89
CA LEU A 238 2.71 -4.81 -7.72
C LEU A 238 4.15 -4.37 -7.96
N GLU A 239 5.08 -5.03 -7.28
CA GLU A 239 6.51 -4.71 -7.38
C GLU A 239 7.11 -5.33 -8.64
N ALA A 240 7.41 -4.49 -9.63
CA ALA A 240 7.83 -4.90 -10.96
C ALA A 240 9.04 -5.86 -10.92
N PHE A 241 8.84 -7.09 -11.40
CA PHE A 241 9.90 -8.09 -11.44
C PHE A 241 9.61 -9.16 -12.51
N ARG A 242 10.56 -9.34 -13.44
CA ARG A 242 10.46 -10.33 -14.53
C ARG A 242 11.38 -11.53 -14.37
N GLY A 243 12.24 -11.56 -13.35
CA GLY A 243 13.13 -12.70 -13.10
C GLY A 243 12.40 -13.95 -12.59
N ARG A 244 13.17 -14.97 -12.23
CA ARG A 244 12.63 -16.22 -11.67
C ARG A 244 12.14 -16.01 -10.24
N CYS A 245 10.84 -16.17 -10.03
CA CYS A 245 10.18 -16.16 -8.73
C CYS A 245 8.94 -17.07 -8.83
N SER A 246 8.80 -18.03 -7.92
CA SER A 246 7.73 -19.04 -7.95
C SER A 246 6.33 -18.49 -7.66
N PHE A 247 6.25 -17.24 -7.21
CA PHE A 247 5.00 -16.55 -6.83
C PHE A 247 4.82 -15.21 -7.55
N ARG A 248 5.57 -15.00 -8.65
CA ARG A 248 5.37 -13.84 -9.52
C ARG A 248 3.95 -13.85 -10.07
N GLN A 249 3.26 -12.71 -9.95
CA GLN A 249 1.91 -12.51 -10.47
C GLN A 249 1.95 -11.81 -11.82
N TYR A 250 0.93 -12.07 -12.63
CA TYR A 250 0.61 -11.31 -13.83
C TYR A 250 -0.69 -10.55 -13.56
N ILE A 251 -0.67 -9.22 -13.64
CA ILE A 251 -1.86 -8.37 -13.43
C ILE A 251 -1.96 -7.44 -14.65
N PRO A 252 -2.86 -7.73 -15.62
CA PRO A 252 -2.93 -7.01 -16.89
C PRO A 252 -3.10 -5.50 -16.77
N ASN A 253 -3.87 -5.08 -15.77
CA ASN A 253 -4.33 -3.69 -15.60
C ASN A 253 -3.32 -2.81 -14.84
N LYS A 254 -2.28 -3.38 -14.21
CA LYS A 254 -1.23 -2.59 -13.57
C LYS A 254 -0.15 -2.18 -14.59
N PRO A 255 0.46 -0.97 -14.47
CA PRO A 255 1.47 -0.50 -15.42
C PRO A 255 2.63 -1.50 -15.63
N ALA A 256 3.11 -2.08 -14.53
CA ALA A 256 4.02 -3.22 -14.56
C ALA A 256 3.24 -4.53 -14.52
N LYS A 257 2.98 -5.15 -15.68
CA LYS A 257 2.14 -6.36 -15.76
C LYS A 257 2.66 -7.58 -14.99
N TYR A 258 3.95 -7.64 -14.67
CA TYR A 258 4.57 -8.79 -13.99
C TYR A 258 5.36 -8.34 -12.76
N GLY A 259 5.10 -8.96 -11.61
CA GLY A 259 5.76 -8.56 -10.38
C GLY A 259 5.45 -9.43 -9.18
N ILE A 260 5.86 -8.94 -8.02
CA ILE A 260 5.55 -9.53 -6.71
C ILE A 260 4.36 -8.75 -6.15
N LYS A 261 3.23 -9.42 -5.93
CA LYS A 261 2.04 -8.81 -5.33
C LYS A 261 2.30 -8.62 -3.83
N VAL A 262 2.04 -7.42 -3.33
CA VAL A 262 2.15 -7.06 -1.91
C VAL A 262 0.86 -6.38 -1.49
N PHE A 263 0.21 -6.90 -0.46
CA PHE A 263 -0.94 -6.25 0.15
C PHE A 263 -0.46 -5.17 1.10
N ALA A 264 -1.09 -4.00 1.07
CA ALA A 264 -0.71 -2.84 1.86
C ALA A 264 -1.89 -2.32 2.66
N LEU A 265 -1.64 -1.91 3.90
CA LEU A 265 -2.56 -1.14 4.73
C LEU A 265 -1.96 0.25 4.93
N VAL A 266 -2.66 1.26 4.41
CA VAL A 266 -2.18 2.64 4.34
C VAL A 266 -3.17 3.58 5.02
N ASP A 267 -2.66 4.57 5.75
CA ASP A 267 -3.46 5.67 6.31
C ASP A 267 -4.01 6.56 5.19
N ALA A 268 -5.34 6.73 5.14
CA ALA A 268 -5.99 7.41 4.02
C ALA A 268 -5.74 8.93 3.96
N ARG A 269 -5.27 9.54 5.05
CA ARG A 269 -5.01 10.99 5.13
C ARG A 269 -3.53 11.32 4.98
N THR A 270 -2.68 10.54 5.65
CA THR A 270 -1.23 10.81 5.72
C THR A 270 -0.43 9.99 4.73
N PHE A 271 -1.04 8.94 4.15
CA PHE A 271 -0.41 7.98 3.26
C PHE A 271 0.72 7.19 3.93
N TYR A 272 0.68 7.07 5.27
CA TYR A 272 1.62 6.24 6.01
C TYR A 272 1.32 4.77 5.75
N THR A 273 2.29 4.04 5.21
CA THR A 273 2.17 2.59 5.03
C THR A 273 2.42 1.91 6.37
N TRP A 274 1.38 1.38 6.98
CA TRP A 274 1.45 0.86 8.34
C TRP A 274 1.66 -0.64 8.41
N ASN A 275 1.11 -1.40 7.45
CA ASN A 275 1.32 -2.85 7.36
C ASN A 275 1.50 -3.29 5.90
N LEU A 276 2.28 -4.35 5.69
CA LEU A 276 2.52 -4.96 4.38
C LEU A 276 2.56 -6.49 4.50
N GLU A 277 1.98 -7.19 3.53
CA GLU A 277 2.05 -8.65 3.44
C GLU A 277 2.36 -9.07 1.98
N ILE A 278 3.49 -9.73 1.75
CA ILE A 278 3.84 -10.25 0.41
C ILE A 278 3.00 -11.49 0.12
N TYR A 279 2.38 -11.56 -1.06
CA TYR A 279 1.69 -12.75 -1.53
C TYR A 279 2.70 -13.81 -2.04
N PRO A 280 2.87 -14.95 -1.36
CA PRO A 280 3.86 -15.97 -1.72
C PRO A 280 3.25 -17.11 -2.57
N GLY A 281 2.00 -16.97 -3.02
CA GLY A 281 1.20 -18.08 -3.53
C GLY A 281 0.95 -19.14 -2.44
N LEU A 282 0.74 -20.39 -2.84
CA LEU A 282 0.61 -21.51 -1.91
C LEU A 282 1.94 -21.78 -1.20
N GLN A 283 1.98 -21.65 0.12
CA GLN A 283 3.16 -21.99 0.92
C GLN A 283 3.26 -23.51 1.15
N PRO A 284 4.47 -24.07 1.31
CA PRO A 284 4.63 -25.44 1.78
C PRO A 284 4.04 -25.63 3.17
N GLN A 285 3.80 -26.89 3.56
CA GLN A 285 3.34 -27.21 4.90
C GLN A 285 4.28 -26.66 5.98
N GLY A 286 3.70 -26.03 6.99
CA GLY A 286 4.46 -25.35 8.04
C GLY A 286 3.75 -24.09 8.55
N PRO A 287 4.41 -23.31 9.41
CA PRO A 287 3.79 -22.16 10.10
C PRO A 287 3.34 -21.03 9.16
N TYR A 288 3.91 -20.95 7.95
CA TYR A 288 3.57 -19.94 6.95
C TYR A 288 2.48 -20.40 5.97
N CYS A 289 1.97 -21.64 6.11
CA CYS A 289 0.88 -22.17 5.30
C CYS A 289 -0.48 -21.63 5.77
N VAL A 290 -0.74 -20.36 5.43
CA VAL A 290 -1.98 -19.66 5.77
C VAL A 290 -2.89 -19.51 4.54
N LYS A 291 -4.18 -19.30 4.78
CA LYS A 291 -5.18 -19.05 3.72
C LYS A 291 -4.94 -17.67 3.10
N ASN A 292 -4.96 -17.59 1.78
CA ASN A 292 -4.85 -16.34 1.01
C ASN A 292 -6.21 -15.85 0.48
N THR A 293 -7.30 -16.23 1.13
CA THR A 293 -8.63 -15.68 0.82
C THR A 293 -8.67 -14.21 1.22
N PRO A 294 -9.39 -13.34 0.48
CA PRO A 294 -9.41 -11.90 0.76
C PRO A 294 -9.77 -11.56 2.21
N ASP A 295 -10.80 -12.23 2.76
CA ASP A 295 -11.22 -12.09 4.16
C ASP A 295 -10.09 -12.35 5.17
N GLU A 296 -9.26 -13.37 4.93
CA GLU A 296 -8.17 -13.76 5.83
C GLU A 296 -7.00 -12.78 5.74
N ILE A 297 -6.73 -12.24 4.54
CA ILE A 297 -5.71 -11.21 4.33
C ILE A 297 -6.10 -9.93 5.09
N VAL A 298 -7.34 -9.44 4.92
CA VAL A 298 -7.82 -8.25 5.64
C VAL A 298 -7.76 -8.48 7.15
N LYS A 299 -8.19 -9.66 7.63
CA LYS A 299 -8.12 -10.00 9.05
C LYS A 299 -6.68 -9.95 9.58
N ARG A 300 -5.70 -10.49 8.87
CA ARG A 300 -4.27 -10.44 9.27
C ARG A 300 -3.71 -9.03 9.25
N LEU A 301 -3.94 -8.27 8.17
CA LEU A 301 -3.44 -6.90 8.04
C LEU A 301 -3.93 -5.98 9.16
N CYS A 302 -5.17 -6.20 9.63
CA CYS A 302 -5.81 -5.36 10.64
C CYS A 302 -5.74 -5.90 12.07
N GLN A 303 -5.10 -7.04 12.31
CA GLN A 303 -5.14 -7.72 13.61
C GLN A 303 -4.75 -6.80 14.77
N ASN A 304 -3.71 -5.99 14.57
CA ASN A 304 -3.19 -5.04 15.57
C ASN A 304 -4.03 -3.75 15.70
N LEU A 305 -5.10 -3.60 14.91
CA LEU A 305 -6.05 -2.48 14.97
C LEU A 305 -7.40 -2.87 15.57
N TYR A 306 -7.63 -4.13 15.92
CA TYR A 306 -8.88 -4.55 16.54
C TYR A 306 -9.14 -3.80 17.85
N GLY A 307 -10.40 -3.48 18.11
CA GLY A 307 -10.82 -2.72 19.28
C GLY A 307 -10.63 -1.21 19.14
N SER A 308 -10.08 -0.73 18.02
CA SER A 308 -9.64 0.66 17.91
C SER A 308 -10.64 1.67 17.36
N GLY A 309 -11.78 1.20 16.82
CA GLY A 309 -12.81 2.06 16.26
C GLY A 309 -12.47 2.63 14.89
N ARG A 310 -11.44 2.13 14.20
CA ARG A 310 -11.08 2.60 12.86
C ARG A 310 -12.01 2.05 11.78
N ASN A 311 -12.04 2.76 10.66
CA ASN A 311 -12.71 2.32 9.45
C ASN A 311 -11.69 1.90 8.38
N ILE A 312 -11.99 0.81 7.69
CA ILE A 312 -11.24 0.32 6.54
C ILE A 312 -12.01 0.61 5.26
N THR A 313 -11.32 1.16 4.27
CA THR A 313 -11.77 1.21 2.88
C THR A 313 -11.12 0.09 2.07
N THR A 314 -11.93 -0.67 1.33
CA THR A 314 -11.46 -1.77 0.46
C THR A 314 -12.14 -1.78 -0.90
N ASP A 315 -11.44 -2.36 -1.87
CA ASP A 315 -11.99 -2.65 -3.20
C ASP A 315 -13.02 -3.82 -3.19
N ASN A 316 -13.49 -4.20 -4.37
CA ASN A 316 -14.47 -5.26 -4.55
C ASN A 316 -13.93 -6.69 -4.39
N TRP A 317 -12.61 -6.91 -4.54
CA TRP A 317 -11.99 -8.21 -4.31
C TRP A 317 -12.00 -8.57 -2.82
N TYR A 318 -11.78 -7.59 -1.94
CA TYR A 318 -11.80 -7.81 -0.49
C TYR A 318 -13.20 -7.78 0.13
N THR A 319 -14.10 -6.92 -0.37
CA THR A 319 -15.36 -6.63 0.35
C THR A 319 -16.36 -7.79 0.27
N SER A 320 -16.80 -8.27 1.45
CA SER A 320 -17.85 -9.28 1.58
C SER A 320 -18.76 -8.98 2.78
N TYR A 321 -20.01 -9.46 2.73
CA TYR A 321 -20.95 -9.30 3.84
C TYR A 321 -20.44 -9.93 5.14
N ASN A 322 -19.91 -11.16 5.06
CA ASN A 322 -19.38 -11.87 6.22
C ASN A 322 -18.15 -11.17 6.82
N LEU A 323 -17.23 -10.69 5.97
CA LEU A 323 -16.08 -9.90 6.43
C LEU A 323 -16.53 -8.64 7.18
N ALA A 324 -17.53 -7.93 6.65
CA ALA A 324 -18.05 -6.73 7.28
C ALA A 324 -18.61 -7.01 8.69
N LYS A 325 -19.38 -8.09 8.85
CA LYS A 325 -19.90 -8.51 10.17
C LYS A 325 -18.78 -8.94 11.13
N ASP A 326 -17.78 -9.65 10.63
CA ASP A 326 -16.65 -10.12 11.44
C ASP A 326 -15.78 -8.97 11.95
N LEU A 327 -15.50 -7.97 11.09
CA LEU A 327 -14.74 -6.78 11.48
C LEU A 327 -15.52 -5.93 12.48
N LEU A 328 -16.83 -5.79 12.30
CA LEU A 328 -17.68 -5.02 13.21
C LEU A 328 -17.65 -5.60 14.64
N LYS A 329 -17.69 -6.94 14.79
CA LYS A 329 -17.50 -7.63 16.09
C LYS A 329 -16.16 -7.29 16.75
N LYS A 330 -15.14 -6.96 15.94
CA LYS A 330 -13.79 -6.56 16.37
C LYS A 330 -13.65 -5.04 16.50
N LYS A 331 -14.75 -4.28 16.50
CA LYS A 331 -14.80 -2.81 16.56
C LYS A 331 -14.00 -2.13 15.45
N ILE A 332 -14.10 -2.68 14.24
CA ILE A 332 -13.59 -2.09 13.01
C ILE A 332 -14.74 -2.02 12.03
N THR A 333 -14.99 -0.85 11.44
CA THR A 333 -15.97 -0.73 10.37
C THR A 333 -15.29 -0.87 9.02
N ILE A 334 -16.07 -1.17 7.99
CA ILE A 334 -15.62 -1.29 6.60
C ILE A 334 -16.54 -0.49 5.69
N VAL A 335 -15.97 0.11 4.66
CA VAL A 335 -16.65 0.69 3.49
C VAL A 335 -15.96 0.12 2.26
N GLY A 336 -16.73 -0.41 1.31
CA GLY A 336 -16.10 -0.91 0.10
C GLY A 336 -17.10 -1.21 -1.00
N THR A 337 -16.60 -1.28 -2.22
CA THR A 337 -17.41 -1.72 -3.36
C THR A 337 -17.69 -3.21 -3.22
N ILE A 338 -18.89 -3.67 -3.56
CA ILE A 338 -19.26 -5.10 -3.48
C ILE A 338 -19.57 -5.65 -4.86
N ARG A 339 -19.00 -6.82 -5.19
CA ARG A 339 -19.22 -7.47 -6.48
C ARG A 339 -20.69 -7.86 -6.65
N LYS A 340 -21.19 -7.69 -7.88
CA LYS A 340 -22.58 -7.99 -8.27
C LYS A 340 -22.97 -9.47 -8.06
N ASN A 341 -22.01 -10.38 -8.08
CA ASN A 341 -22.23 -11.83 -7.92
C ASN A 341 -22.35 -12.29 -6.46
N LYS A 342 -22.14 -11.41 -5.47
CA LYS A 342 -22.31 -11.78 -4.05
C LYS A 342 -23.76 -12.18 -3.78
N ARG A 343 -23.95 -13.26 -3.01
CA ARG A 343 -25.25 -13.89 -2.80
C ARG A 343 -26.13 -13.09 -1.84
N GLU A 344 -25.52 -12.30 -0.97
CA GLU A 344 -26.19 -11.44 0.01
C GLU A 344 -26.75 -10.15 -0.63
N LEU A 345 -26.39 -9.87 -1.89
CA LEU A 345 -26.82 -8.68 -2.62
C LEU A 345 -28.18 -8.93 -3.32
N PRO A 346 -29.22 -8.12 -3.07
CA PRO A 346 -30.50 -8.25 -3.77
C PRO A 346 -30.38 -8.02 -5.29
N ALA A 347 -31.27 -8.62 -6.06
CA ALA A 347 -31.23 -8.55 -7.53
C ALA A 347 -31.44 -7.12 -8.06
N GLU A 348 -32.25 -6.34 -7.35
CA GLU A 348 -32.63 -4.95 -7.64
C GLU A 348 -31.42 -4.00 -7.61
N PHE A 349 -30.36 -4.36 -6.88
CA PHE A 349 -29.15 -3.55 -6.73
C PHE A 349 -28.17 -3.75 -7.88
N VAL A 350 -28.37 -4.76 -8.74
CA VAL A 350 -27.35 -5.19 -9.70
C VAL A 350 -27.45 -4.47 -11.05
N SER A 351 -28.66 -4.12 -11.47
CA SER A 351 -28.94 -3.59 -12.82
C SER A 351 -29.12 -2.07 -12.81
N GLY A 352 -28.35 -1.39 -13.68
CA GLY A 352 -28.53 0.04 -13.98
C GLY A 352 -29.35 0.31 -15.25
N LYS A 353 -29.79 -0.72 -16.00
CA LYS A 353 -30.35 -0.57 -17.36
C LYS A 353 -31.68 0.21 -17.41
N ASN A 354 -32.46 0.16 -16.33
CA ASN A 354 -33.79 0.79 -16.24
C ASN A 354 -33.87 1.82 -15.11
N ARG A 355 -32.72 2.30 -14.63
CA ARG A 355 -32.65 3.26 -13.52
C ARG A 355 -32.20 4.62 -14.02
N GLU A 356 -32.79 5.68 -13.48
CA GLU A 356 -32.40 7.06 -13.78
C GLU A 356 -30.94 7.28 -13.38
N VAL A 357 -30.20 8.04 -14.19
CA VAL A 357 -28.84 8.48 -13.85
C VAL A 357 -28.90 9.32 -12.56
N PHE A 358 -27.94 9.07 -11.68
CA PHE A 358 -27.84 9.61 -10.33
C PHE A 358 -28.91 9.12 -9.33
N SER A 359 -29.72 8.12 -9.69
CA SER A 359 -30.58 7.45 -8.72
C SER A 359 -29.79 6.55 -7.77
N SER A 360 -30.31 6.39 -6.55
CA SER A 360 -29.77 5.50 -5.52
C SER A 360 -30.87 4.57 -4.96
N ILE A 361 -30.49 3.35 -4.61
CA ILE A 361 -31.32 2.40 -3.84
C ILE A 361 -30.53 2.05 -2.60
N PHE A 362 -31.19 2.08 -1.45
CA PHE A 362 -30.60 1.73 -0.16
C PHE A 362 -31.26 0.49 0.43
N GLY A 363 -30.45 -0.34 1.06
CA GLY A 363 -30.89 -1.48 1.86
C GLY A 363 -30.25 -1.40 3.24
N PHE A 364 -31.06 -1.53 4.29
CA PHE A 364 -30.64 -1.33 5.66
C PHE A 364 -30.71 -2.59 6.49
N GLN A 365 -29.72 -2.76 7.34
CA GLN A 365 -29.77 -3.59 8.53
C GLN A 365 -29.39 -2.72 9.73
N LYS A 366 -29.52 -3.28 10.94
CA LYS A 366 -29.21 -2.58 12.19
C LYS A 366 -27.85 -1.85 12.15
N ASP A 367 -26.81 -2.56 11.71
CA ASP A 367 -25.43 -2.07 11.75
C ASP A 367 -24.74 -2.09 10.36
N THR A 368 -25.52 -2.16 9.28
CA THR A 368 -24.95 -2.30 7.93
C THR A 368 -25.89 -1.68 6.91
N THR A 369 -25.32 -0.88 6.01
CA THR A 369 -26.03 -0.22 4.93
C THR A 369 -25.44 -0.66 3.60
N LEU A 370 -26.32 -0.99 2.67
CA LEU A 370 -26.02 -1.31 1.29
C LEU A 370 -26.55 -0.18 0.42
N VAL A 371 -25.75 0.31 -0.53
CA VAL A 371 -26.19 1.32 -1.50
C VAL A 371 -25.86 0.87 -2.91
N SER A 372 -26.79 1.14 -3.82
CA SER A 372 -26.64 0.94 -5.26
C SER A 372 -26.86 2.27 -5.97
N TYR A 373 -25.83 2.80 -6.61
CA TYR A 373 -25.83 4.11 -7.25
C TYR A 373 -25.56 4.00 -8.76
N VAL A 374 -26.26 4.80 -9.55
CA VAL A 374 -26.15 4.83 -11.03
C VAL A 374 -25.39 6.10 -11.44
N PRO A 375 -24.05 6.08 -11.55
CA PRO A 375 -23.29 7.26 -11.94
C PRO A 375 -23.49 7.65 -13.41
N LYS A 376 -23.75 6.66 -14.28
CA LYS A 376 -23.90 6.83 -15.74
C LYS A 376 -24.94 5.84 -16.26
N LYS A 377 -25.52 6.12 -17.43
CA LYS A 377 -26.50 5.25 -18.08
C LYS A 377 -25.96 3.81 -18.18
N ASN A 378 -26.77 2.83 -17.78
CA ASN A 378 -26.44 1.40 -17.78
C ASN A 378 -25.28 0.97 -16.86
N LYS A 379 -24.68 1.87 -16.07
CA LYS A 379 -23.62 1.55 -15.11
C LYS A 379 -24.15 1.70 -13.69
N CYS A 380 -23.79 0.75 -12.83
CA CYS A 380 -24.25 0.70 -11.45
C CYS A 380 -23.09 0.27 -10.55
N VAL A 381 -22.91 0.99 -9.44
CA VAL A 381 -21.89 0.73 -8.43
C VAL A 381 -22.59 0.40 -7.12
N ASN A 382 -22.17 -0.71 -6.51
CA ASN A 382 -22.71 -1.18 -5.24
C ASN A 382 -21.66 -1.03 -4.15
N LEU A 383 -22.03 -0.47 -3.02
CA LEU A 383 -21.16 -0.36 -1.85
C LEU A 383 -21.85 -0.92 -0.62
N LEU A 384 -21.04 -1.56 0.23
CA LEU A 384 -21.41 -2.03 1.54
C LEU A 384 -20.68 -1.19 2.58
N SER A 385 -21.41 -0.74 3.60
CA SER A 385 -20.83 -0.02 4.73
C SER A 385 -21.35 -0.52 6.07
N THR A 386 -20.47 -0.60 7.05
CA THR A 386 -20.81 -0.77 8.47
C THR A 386 -20.54 0.50 9.29
N MET A 387 -20.16 1.59 8.62
CA MET A 387 -19.92 2.91 9.22
C MET A 387 -21.10 3.86 9.02
N HIS A 388 -21.80 3.74 7.89
CA HIS A 388 -22.94 4.59 7.55
C HIS A 388 -24.25 3.85 7.84
N HIS A 389 -25.24 4.57 8.38
CA HIS A 389 -26.50 3.99 8.89
C HIS A 389 -27.77 4.68 8.36
N ASP A 390 -27.64 5.57 7.38
CA ASP A 390 -28.76 6.28 6.75
C ASP A 390 -28.62 6.35 5.22
N ASN A 391 -29.55 7.08 4.59
CA ASN A 391 -29.57 7.39 3.16
C ASN A 391 -29.08 8.82 2.86
N ALA A 392 -28.11 9.34 3.61
CA ALA A 392 -27.59 10.68 3.39
C ALA A 392 -27.06 10.86 1.95
N ILE A 393 -27.37 12.03 1.38
CA ILE A 393 -26.91 12.47 0.06
C ILE A 393 -25.95 13.64 0.28
N ASP A 394 -24.85 13.63 -0.46
CA ASP A 394 -23.83 14.66 -0.44
C ASP A 394 -24.25 15.86 -1.32
N ASN A 395 -24.59 16.96 -0.66
CA ASN A 395 -25.03 18.20 -1.29
C ASN A 395 -23.87 19.03 -1.88
N GLU A 396 -22.61 18.67 -1.63
CA GLU A 396 -21.45 19.37 -2.22
C GLU A 396 -21.13 18.87 -3.63
N THR A 397 -21.72 17.73 -4.03
CA THR A 397 -21.58 17.22 -5.39
C THR A 397 -22.35 18.07 -6.39
N GLY A 398 -21.82 18.25 -7.60
CA GLY A 398 -22.45 19.10 -8.62
C GLY A 398 -23.90 18.72 -8.94
N GLU A 399 -24.26 17.44 -8.80
CA GLU A 399 -25.61 16.94 -9.02
C GLU A 399 -26.49 16.91 -7.75
N CYS A 400 -25.92 17.13 -6.56
CA CYS A 400 -26.57 17.00 -5.24
C CYS A 400 -27.36 15.70 -5.06
N LYS A 401 -26.94 14.61 -5.71
CA LYS A 401 -27.66 13.31 -5.76
C LYS A 401 -26.78 12.12 -5.38
N LYS A 402 -25.48 12.33 -5.16
CA LYS A 402 -24.54 11.24 -4.88
C LYS A 402 -24.64 10.84 -3.40
N PRO A 403 -24.81 9.54 -3.06
CA PRO A 403 -24.82 9.10 -1.67
C PRO A 403 -23.51 9.44 -0.96
N GLU A 404 -23.60 9.85 0.31
CA GLU A 404 -22.42 10.19 1.12
C GLU A 404 -21.46 9.00 1.28
N ILE A 405 -21.99 7.77 1.35
CA ILE A 405 -21.18 6.53 1.30
C ILE A 405 -20.27 6.46 0.06
N VAL A 406 -20.76 6.91 -1.10
CA VAL A 406 -20.01 6.90 -2.37
C VAL A 406 -18.93 7.98 -2.34
N THR A 407 -19.24 9.18 -1.83
CA THR A 407 -18.24 10.27 -1.76
C THR A 407 -17.16 9.94 -0.72
N PHE A 408 -17.54 9.41 0.44
CA PHE A 408 -16.60 8.89 1.43
C PHE A 408 -15.68 7.80 0.87
N TYR A 409 -16.23 6.83 0.12
CA TYR A 409 -15.43 5.79 -0.53
C TYR A 409 -14.40 6.41 -1.51
N ASN A 410 -14.83 7.35 -2.36
CA ASN A 410 -13.93 7.99 -3.32
C ASN A 410 -12.82 8.79 -2.64
N LEU A 411 -13.10 9.43 -1.50
CA LEU A 411 -12.12 10.18 -0.71
C LEU A 411 -11.02 9.28 -0.11
N THR A 412 -11.33 8.00 0.18
CA THR A 412 -10.44 7.12 0.95
C THR A 412 -9.81 6.00 0.12
N LYS A 413 -10.45 5.55 -0.97
CA LYS A 413 -10.01 4.38 -1.75
C LYS A 413 -8.60 4.49 -2.35
N GLY A 414 -8.13 5.71 -2.64
CA GLY A 414 -6.90 5.93 -3.40
C GLY A 414 -5.59 5.89 -2.60
N ALA A 415 -5.63 5.63 -1.29
CA ALA A 415 -4.45 5.82 -0.44
C ALA A 415 -3.25 4.94 -0.82
N VAL A 416 -3.50 3.69 -1.23
CA VAL A 416 -2.43 2.77 -1.67
C VAL A 416 -1.89 3.20 -3.03
N ASP A 417 -2.75 3.56 -3.99
CA ASP A 417 -2.32 4.03 -5.31
C ASP A 417 -1.46 5.31 -5.22
N VAL A 418 -1.80 6.23 -4.30
CA VAL A 418 -0.99 7.43 -4.03
C VAL A 418 0.41 7.05 -3.52
N VAL A 419 0.52 6.04 -2.65
CA VAL A 419 1.84 5.54 -2.19
C VAL A 419 2.62 4.89 -3.33
N ASP A 420 1.96 4.14 -4.20
CA ASP A 420 2.57 3.53 -5.38
C ASP A 420 3.10 4.59 -6.36
N GLU A 421 2.33 5.65 -6.61
CA GLU A 421 2.74 6.78 -7.45
C GLU A 421 3.94 7.54 -6.86
N MET A 422 3.90 7.83 -5.55
CA MET A 422 5.04 8.44 -4.84
C MET A 422 6.30 7.57 -4.92
N SER A 423 6.13 6.25 -4.77
CA SER A 423 7.23 5.28 -4.85
C SER A 423 7.81 5.18 -6.27
N ALA A 424 6.97 5.27 -7.30
CA ALA A 424 7.39 5.21 -8.70
C ALA A 424 8.15 6.48 -9.11
N SER A 425 7.72 7.65 -8.62
CA SER A 425 8.28 8.95 -8.99
C SER A 425 9.78 9.08 -8.67
N TYR A 426 10.24 8.44 -7.61
CA TYR A 426 11.62 8.52 -7.11
C TYR A 426 12.16 7.16 -6.65
N SER A 427 11.93 6.15 -7.47
CA SER A 427 12.21 4.77 -7.13
C SER A 427 13.71 4.49 -6.92
N THR A 428 14.05 3.76 -5.87
CA THR A 428 15.40 3.20 -5.65
C THR A 428 15.68 1.96 -6.50
N SER A 429 14.69 1.50 -7.28
CA SER A 429 14.74 0.22 -7.99
C SER A 429 15.84 0.17 -9.04
N ARG A 430 16.54 -0.96 -9.09
CA ARG A 430 17.53 -1.31 -10.12
C ARG A 430 17.17 -2.65 -10.75
N ILE A 431 17.59 -2.85 -11.99
CA ILE A 431 17.44 -4.14 -12.65
C ILE A 431 18.19 -5.21 -11.86
N SER A 432 17.47 -6.24 -11.43
CA SER A 432 18.02 -7.39 -10.71
C SER A 432 17.41 -8.69 -11.22
N LYS A 433 18.22 -9.76 -11.23
CA LYS A 433 17.74 -11.12 -11.49
C LYS A 433 17.24 -11.84 -10.23
N ARG A 434 17.38 -11.21 -9.06
CA ARG A 434 17.06 -11.79 -7.74
C ARG A 434 15.84 -11.08 -7.18
N TRP A 435 14.72 -11.80 -7.04
CA TRP A 435 13.47 -11.26 -6.53
C TRP A 435 13.57 -10.62 -5.13
N PRO A 436 14.44 -11.07 -4.19
CA PRO A 436 14.57 -10.40 -2.89
C PRO A 436 15.06 -8.95 -3.02
N MET A 437 15.82 -8.63 -4.08
CA MET A 437 16.24 -7.26 -4.33
C MET A 437 15.06 -6.36 -4.73
N ALA A 438 14.07 -6.89 -5.47
CA ALA A 438 12.88 -6.11 -5.82
C ALA A 438 12.09 -5.73 -4.56
N VAL A 439 11.95 -6.67 -3.62
CA VAL A 439 11.35 -6.41 -2.30
C VAL A 439 12.19 -5.41 -1.49
N PHE A 440 13.52 -5.53 -1.51
CA PHE A 440 14.39 -4.58 -0.83
C PHE A 440 14.23 -3.14 -1.34
N PHE A 441 14.21 -2.94 -2.66
CA PHE A 441 13.97 -1.61 -3.25
C PHE A 441 12.58 -1.07 -2.90
N SER A 442 11.56 -1.93 -2.90
CA SER A 442 10.22 -1.57 -2.44
C SER A 442 10.22 -1.09 -0.98
N VAL A 443 10.90 -1.82 -0.10
CA VAL A 443 11.08 -1.43 1.32
C VAL A 443 11.79 -0.07 1.42
N LEU A 444 12.84 0.18 0.65
CA LEU A 444 13.52 1.47 0.64
C LEU A 444 12.60 2.62 0.21
N ASN A 445 11.78 2.42 -0.82
CA ASN A 445 10.83 3.43 -1.29
C ASN A 445 9.79 3.74 -0.20
N THR A 446 9.18 2.71 0.40
CA THR A 446 8.23 2.88 1.49
C THR A 446 8.88 3.50 2.74
N ALA A 447 10.12 3.12 3.06
CA ALA A 447 10.86 3.69 4.19
C ALA A 447 11.08 5.20 4.04
N ALA A 448 11.38 5.69 2.83
CA ALA A 448 11.54 7.12 2.59
C ALA A 448 10.23 7.89 2.78
N ILE A 449 9.12 7.37 2.25
CA ILE A 449 7.78 7.97 2.40
C ILE A 449 7.36 7.99 3.87
N ASN A 450 7.51 6.87 4.57
CA ASN A 450 7.16 6.78 5.99
C ASN A 450 8.07 7.67 6.85
N ALA A 451 9.38 7.74 6.57
CA ALA A 451 10.31 8.61 7.29
C ALA A 451 9.92 10.09 7.14
N ARG A 452 9.51 10.49 5.93
CA ARG A 452 8.93 11.82 5.65
C ARG A 452 7.71 12.11 6.52
N ILE A 453 6.79 11.16 6.62
CA ILE A 453 5.59 11.36 7.44
C ILE A 453 5.95 11.44 8.92
N LEU A 454 6.90 10.63 9.41
CA LEU A 454 7.36 10.70 10.80
C LEU A 454 7.94 12.08 11.14
N ILE A 455 8.86 12.62 10.32
CA ILE A 455 9.45 13.93 10.62
C ILE A 455 8.43 15.08 10.53
N LEU A 456 7.51 15.03 9.55
CA LEU A 456 6.44 16.02 9.39
C LEU A 456 5.35 15.92 10.47
N SER A 457 5.23 14.77 11.13
CA SER A 457 4.30 14.54 12.25
C SER A 457 4.95 14.80 13.62
N SER A 458 6.20 15.28 13.66
CA SER A 458 6.89 15.65 14.91
C SER A 458 6.31 16.95 15.50
N LYS A 459 6.63 17.25 16.77
CA LYS A 459 6.13 18.46 17.45
C LYS A 459 6.61 19.76 16.80
N ASN A 460 7.83 19.73 16.26
CA ASN A 460 8.48 20.87 15.62
C ASN A 460 8.83 20.45 14.19
N PRO A 461 7.82 20.29 13.31
CA PRO A 461 8.10 19.91 11.94
C PRO A 461 8.97 20.99 11.29
N PRO A 462 9.96 20.60 10.46
CA PRO A 462 10.78 21.57 9.74
C PRO A 462 9.87 22.51 8.93
N LYS A 463 10.02 23.83 9.16
CA LYS A 463 9.09 24.87 8.66
C LYS A 463 9.21 25.13 7.14
N SER A 464 10.31 24.71 6.50
CA SER A 464 10.60 24.87 5.07
C SER A 464 11.91 24.14 4.74
N TYR A 465 11.98 23.35 3.66
CA TYR A 465 13.25 23.14 2.96
C TYR A 465 13.21 23.95 1.66
N LYS A 466 13.58 25.23 1.74
CA LYS A 466 13.93 26.04 0.57
C LYS A 466 15.42 26.27 0.61
N THR A 467 16.20 25.33 0.10
CA THR A 467 17.64 25.51 0.01
C THR A 467 17.97 26.18 -1.33
N THR A 468 18.50 27.40 -1.28
CA THR A 468 19.06 28.03 -2.48
C THR A 468 20.43 27.41 -2.81
N LEU A 469 20.81 27.36 -4.09
CA LEU A 469 22.09 26.82 -4.59
C LEU A 469 23.34 27.39 -3.86
N ALA A 470 23.23 28.58 -3.26
CA ALA A 470 24.31 29.20 -2.50
C ALA A 470 24.54 28.54 -1.12
N GLU A 471 23.49 28.02 -0.48
CA GLU A 471 23.56 27.40 0.85
C GLU A 471 23.93 25.91 0.78
N LEU A 472 23.73 25.25 -0.38
CA LEU A 472 24.24 23.90 -0.68
C LEU A 472 25.79 23.80 -0.66
N LYS A 473 26.52 24.91 -0.84
CA LYS A 473 27.98 24.93 -0.75
C LYS A 473 28.49 24.62 0.66
N ILE A 474 27.77 25.01 1.70
CA ILE A 474 28.23 24.87 3.10
C ILE A 474 28.19 23.39 3.55
N PRO A 475 27.10 22.62 3.32
CA PRO A 475 27.08 21.17 3.55
C PRO A 475 27.95 20.38 2.58
N ILE A 476 28.22 20.87 1.36
CA ILE A 476 29.14 20.22 0.43
C ILE A 476 30.60 20.37 0.90
N ILE A 477 30.98 21.53 1.42
CA ILE A 477 32.30 21.75 2.05
C ILE A 477 32.40 20.95 3.36
N ALA A 478 31.36 20.95 4.21
CA ALA A 478 31.32 20.15 5.41
C ALA A 478 31.31 18.63 5.13
N ALA A 479 30.68 18.16 4.03
CA ALA A 479 30.70 16.77 3.59
C ALA A 479 32.00 16.36 2.88
N LEU A 480 32.82 17.32 2.45
CA LEU A 480 34.19 17.05 1.99
C LEU A 480 35.15 16.90 3.17
N GLU A 481 34.83 17.48 4.33
CA GLU A 481 35.62 17.37 5.58
C GLU A 481 35.13 16.23 6.50
N ALA A 482 33.85 15.87 6.45
CA ALA A 482 33.26 14.80 7.24
C ALA A 482 32.83 13.61 6.35
N VAL A 483 33.73 12.65 6.17
CA VAL A 483 33.35 11.30 5.76
C VAL A 483 32.70 10.61 6.98
N ASP A 484 31.54 10.00 6.76
CA ASP A 484 30.58 9.44 7.73
C ASP A 484 29.64 10.44 8.43
N ALA A 485 28.52 10.77 7.78
CA ALA A 485 27.17 10.78 8.39
C ALA A 485 26.06 11.32 7.47
N ASP A 486 26.35 12.06 6.38
CA ASP A 486 25.28 12.88 5.75
C ASP A 486 25.09 12.73 4.23
N MET A 487 24.72 11.52 3.80
CA MET A 487 24.25 11.25 2.42
C MET A 487 22.72 11.39 2.25
N ILE A 488 21.92 11.40 3.31
CA ILE A 488 20.45 11.33 3.22
C ILE A 488 19.78 12.73 3.24
N ALA A 489 20.39 13.75 3.85
CA ALA A 489 19.86 15.11 3.79
C ALA A 489 19.87 15.71 2.36
N LYS A 490 20.90 15.38 1.57
CA LYS A 490 21.02 15.81 0.16
C LYS A 490 19.97 15.18 -0.76
N VAL A 491 19.53 13.96 -0.45
CA VAL A 491 18.41 13.28 -1.14
C VAL A 491 17.11 14.01 -0.87
N TRP A 492 16.97 14.58 0.33
CA TRP A 492 15.79 15.32 0.77
C TRP A 492 15.68 16.72 0.16
N ASP A 493 16.79 17.46 0.10
CA ASP A 493 16.80 18.84 -0.43
C ASP A 493 16.64 18.90 -1.96
N GLU A 494 17.20 17.96 -2.71
CA GLU A 494 17.04 17.91 -4.18
C GLU A 494 15.61 17.46 -4.58
N PHE A 495 14.94 16.71 -3.71
CA PHE A 495 13.51 16.38 -3.84
C PHE A 495 12.63 17.62 -3.65
N ASP A 496 12.92 18.47 -2.65
CA ASP A 496 12.14 19.70 -2.40
C ASP A 496 12.45 20.81 -3.42
N TYR A 497 13.71 20.96 -3.87
CA TYR A 497 14.13 21.94 -4.88
C TYR A 497 13.41 21.77 -6.23
N ARG A 498 13.14 20.53 -6.67
CA ARG A 498 12.47 20.28 -7.96
C ARG A 498 10.95 20.19 -7.86
N THR A 499 10.41 19.99 -6.66
CA THR A 499 8.96 20.17 -6.44
C THR A 499 8.57 21.65 -6.53
N ASP A 500 9.49 22.57 -6.20
CA ASP A 500 9.34 24.02 -6.45
C ASP A 500 9.45 24.39 -7.95
N MET A 501 10.18 23.62 -8.78
CA MET A 501 10.19 23.80 -10.24
C MET A 501 8.85 23.42 -10.91
N CYS A 502 8.12 22.44 -10.38
CA CYS A 502 6.75 22.15 -10.81
C CYS A 502 5.74 23.21 -10.34
N ARG A 503 6.08 24.05 -9.35
CA ARG A 503 5.28 25.23 -8.97
C ARG A 503 5.53 26.45 -9.87
N ALA A 504 6.66 26.51 -10.57
CA ALA A 504 7.05 27.66 -11.39
C ALA A 504 6.52 27.63 -12.84
N SER A 505 6.04 26.48 -13.34
CA SER A 505 5.53 26.35 -14.72
C SER A 505 4.02 26.59 -14.89
N GLU A 506 3.27 26.85 -13.81
CA GLU A 506 1.82 27.12 -13.87
C GLU A 506 1.47 28.61 -14.10
N GLY A 507 2.42 29.40 -14.61
CA GLY A 507 2.22 30.81 -14.99
C GLY A 507 1.92 31.06 -16.47
N GLY A 508 1.87 30.02 -17.31
CA GLY A 508 1.64 30.16 -18.75
C GLY A 508 0.16 30.01 -19.12
N ARG A 509 -0.58 31.12 -19.19
CA ARG A 509 -1.83 31.19 -19.98
C ARG A 509 -1.51 30.85 -21.44
N ILE A 510 -2.23 29.89 -22.03
CA ILE A 510 -2.46 29.88 -23.47
C ILE A 510 -3.97 29.84 -23.68
N GLU A 511 -4.48 30.97 -24.15
CA GLU A 511 -5.82 31.12 -24.73
C GLU A 511 -5.86 30.40 -26.10
N HIS A 512 -7.04 29.90 -26.46
CA HIS A 512 -7.45 29.37 -27.77
C HIS A 512 -6.98 27.96 -28.17
N LEU A 513 -7.82 26.95 -27.90
CA LEU A 513 -8.71 26.29 -28.88
C LEU A 513 -9.51 25.16 -28.22
#